data_AF-A0A1V5AZ27-F1
#
_entry.id   AF-A0A1V5AZ27-F1
#
_cell.length_a   1.000
_cell.length_b   1.000
_cell.length_c   1.000
_cell.angle_alpha   90.00
_cell.angle_beta   90.00
_cell.angle_gamma   90.00
#
_symmetry.space_group_name_H-M   'P 1'
#
loop_
_entity.id
_entity.type
_entity.pdbx_description
1 polymer ?
#
loop_
_entity_poly.entity_id
_entity_poly.type
_entity_poly.pdbx_seq_one_letter_code
_entity_poly.pdbx_strand_id
1 'polypeptide(L)' 'MMALGEARGREMFLVYLDNIEPDRLLNLGARAAVSTACPRVALDDAAKYRIPILTPPEFEVLVGKREWEDYLFDEIDDI' A
#
# COMPACT_ATOMS: atom_id res chain seq x y z
N MET A 1 -1.02 8.51 -3.80
CA MET A 1 -0.37 7.97 -2.58
C MET A 1 0.92 8.70 -2.22
N MET A 2 1.90 8.84 -3.13
CA MET A 2 3.15 9.59 -2.92
C MET A 2 2.94 10.97 -2.26
N ALA A 3 2.23 11.88 -2.94
CA ALA A 3 1.98 13.23 -2.44
C ALA A 3 1.25 13.27 -1.08
N LEU A 4 0.35 12.32 -0.83
CA LEU A 4 -0.34 12.21 0.46
C LEU A 4 0.63 11.79 1.58
N GLY A 5 1.49 10.81 1.32
CA GLY A 5 2.50 10.37 2.28
C GLY A 5 3.50 11.48 2.60
N GLU A 6 4.01 12.16 1.58
CA GLU A 6 4.96 13.27 1.73
C GLU A 6 4.35 14.44 2.53
N ALA A 7 3.11 14.82 2.21
CA ALA A 7 2.37 15.85 2.95
C ALA A 7 2.14 15.50 4.42
N ARG A 8 2.21 14.22 4.78
CA ARG A 8 2.08 13.69 6.15
C ARG A 8 3.44 13.32 6.76
N GLY A 9 4.55 13.77 6.16
CA GLY A 9 5.91 13.60 6.70
C GLY A 9 6.48 12.19 6.53
N ARG A 10 6.00 11.43 5.55
CA ARG A 10 6.55 10.10 5.23
C ARG A 10 7.55 10.21 4.08
N GLU A 11 8.68 9.52 4.21
CA GLU A 11 9.59 9.29 3.10
C GLU A 11 9.00 8.18 2.22
N MET A 12 8.79 8.50 0.94
CA MET A 12 8.11 7.63 -0.03
C MET A 12 8.97 7.53 -1.28
N PHE A 13 8.93 6.37 -1.93
CA PHE A 13 9.49 6.20 -3.27
C PHE A 13 8.57 5.29 -4.07
N LEU A 14 8.53 5.53 -5.38
CA LEU A 14 7.67 4.81 -6.30
C LEU A 14 8.40 3.60 -6.86
N VAL A 15 7.72 2.45 -6.86
CA VAL A 15 8.26 1.18 -7.33
C VAL A 15 7.33 0.65 -8.41
N TYR A 16 7.87 0.38 -9.58
CA TYR A 16 7.15 -0.26 -10.69
C TYR A 16 7.67 -1.68 -10.88
N LEU A 17 6.77 -2.65 -10.85
CA LEU A 17 7.04 -4.07 -11.04
C LEU A 17 5.94 -4.65 -11.92
N ASP A 18 6.30 -5.62 -12.76
CA ASP A 18 5.34 -6.42 -13.52
C ASP A 18 4.74 -7.52 -12.63
N ASN A 19 5.60 -8.31 -11.99
CA ASN A 19 5.21 -9.33 -11.02
C ASN A 19 5.59 -8.91 -9.60
N ILE A 20 4.61 -8.88 -8.71
CA ILE A 20 4.81 -8.52 -7.31
C ILE A 20 5.06 -9.79 -6.51
N GLU A 21 6.31 -9.95 -6.06
CA GLU A 21 6.74 -11.08 -5.22
C GLU A 21 7.40 -10.54 -3.94
N PRO A 22 7.25 -11.24 -2.79
CA PRO A 22 7.83 -10.80 -1.52
C PRO A 22 9.32 -10.46 -1.60
N ASP A 23 10.08 -11.27 -2.35
CA ASP A 23 11.53 -11.13 -2.46
C ASP A 23 11.99 -9.83 -3.13
N ARG A 24 11.16 -9.28 -4.03
CA ARG A 24 11.46 -8.03 -4.75
C ARG A 24 11.45 -6.81 -3.83
N LEU A 25 10.71 -6.88 -2.71
CA LEU A 25 10.56 -5.76 -1.78
C LEU A 25 11.59 -5.77 -0.64
N LEU A 26 12.30 -6.88 -0.42
CA LEU A 26 13.15 -7.10 0.76
C LEU A 26 14.32 -6.13 0.88
N ASN A 27 14.91 -5.73 -0.24
CA ASN A 27 16.15 -4.95 -0.26
C ASN A 27 15.91 -3.46 -0.53
N LEU A 28 14.65 -3.02 -0.58
CA LEU A 28 14.30 -1.62 -0.86
C LEU A 28 14.46 -0.71 0.37
N GLY A 29 14.65 -1.27 1.56
CA GLY A 29 14.75 -0.49 2.80
C GLY A 29 13.42 0.13 3.26
N ALA A 30 12.31 -0.15 2.56
CA ALA A 30 10.97 0.26 2.96
C ALA A 30 10.55 -0.44 4.26
N ARG A 31 9.91 0.31 5.16
CA ARG A 31 9.30 -0.24 6.39
C ARG A 31 7.86 -0.72 6.19
N ALA A 32 7.21 -0.23 5.16
CA ALA A 32 5.86 -0.59 4.73
C ALA A 32 5.75 -0.30 3.23
N ALA A 33 4.82 -0.96 2.55
CA ALA A 33 4.48 -0.61 1.17
C ALA A 33 2.97 -0.33 1.05
N VAL A 34 2.60 0.44 0.04
CA VAL A 34 1.22 0.63 -0.38
C VAL A 34 1.08 0.02 -1.76
N SER A 35 0.28 -1.03 -1.90
CA SER A 35 -0.01 -1.63 -3.20
C SER A 35 -1.05 -0.78 -3.92
N THR A 36 -0.71 -0.26 -5.09
CA THR A 36 -1.66 0.39 -6.01
C THR A 36 -1.92 -0.48 -7.25
N ALA A 37 -1.61 -1.78 -7.14
CA ALA A 37 -1.80 -2.77 -8.19
C ALA A 37 -3.05 -3.60 -7.87
N CYS A 38 -3.02 -4.92 -8.07
CA CYS A 38 -4.13 -5.79 -7.70
C CYS A 38 -4.39 -5.73 -6.18
N PRO A 39 -5.62 -5.40 -5.73
CA PRO A 39 -5.97 -5.30 -4.31
C PRO A 39 -5.66 -6.57 -3.51
N ARG A 40 -5.81 -7.73 -4.18
CA ARG A 40 -5.56 -9.06 -3.59
C ARG A 40 -4.13 -9.25 -3.10
N VAL A 41 -3.16 -8.49 -3.61
CA VAL A 41 -1.77 -8.56 -3.12
C VAL A 41 -1.67 -8.10 -1.67
N ALA A 42 -2.33 -6.99 -1.33
CA ALA A 42 -2.33 -6.45 0.03
C ALA A 42 -3.33 -7.17 0.94
N LEU A 43 -4.37 -7.80 0.38
CA LEU A 43 -5.44 -8.43 1.15
C LEU A 43 -5.23 -9.93 1.36
N ASP A 44 -4.99 -10.70 0.28
CA ASP A 44 -4.87 -12.16 0.34
C ASP A 44 -3.43 -12.58 0.66
N ASP A 45 -2.45 -11.87 0.09
CA ASP A 45 -1.04 -12.25 0.10
C ASP A 45 -0.21 -11.54 1.18
N ALA A 46 -0.82 -10.69 2.02
CA ALA A 46 -0.14 -9.91 3.06
C ALA A 46 0.82 -10.74 3.92
N ALA A 47 0.39 -11.94 4.33
CA ALA A 47 1.17 -12.82 5.20
C ALA A 47 2.49 -13.32 4.56
N LYS A 48 2.63 -13.23 3.24
CA LYS A 48 3.85 -13.62 2.52
C LYS A 48 4.95 -12.55 2.64
N TYR A 49 4.59 -11.31 2.97
CA TYR A 49 5.54 -10.18 3.03
C TYR A 49 6.10 -10.00 4.43
N ARG A 50 7.39 -9.63 4.50
CA ARG A 50 8.06 -9.34 5.79
C ARG A 50 7.75 -7.94 6.33
N ILE A 51 7.23 -7.06 5.49
CA ILE A 51 6.77 -5.72 5.83
C ILE A 51 5.26 -5.63 5.58
N PRO A 52 4.53 -4.78 6.33
CA PRO A 52 3.13 -4.54 6.04
C PRO A 52 2.96 -3.98 4.63
N ILE A 53 2.06 -4.61 3.87
CA ILE A 53 1.59 -4.12 2.57
C ILE A 53 0.16 -3.66 2.79
N LEU A 54 -0.09 -2.38 2.54
CA LEU A 54 -1.38 -1.74 2.72
C LEU A 54 -2.05 -1.53 1.36
N THR A 55 -3.38 -1.59 1.35
CA THR A 55 -4.19 -1.02 0.26
C THR A 55 -4.19 0.51 0.33
N PRO A 56 -4.63 1.21 -0.73
CA PRO A 56 -4.77 2.65 -0.68
C PRO A 56 -5.74 3.14 0.40
N PRO A 57 -6.96 2.57 0.57
CA PRO A 57 -7.86 2.95 1.67
C PRO A 57 -7.25 2.75 3.05
N GLU A 58 -6.56 1.63 3.31
CA GLU A 58 -5.88 1.40 4.59
C GLU A 58 -4.80 2.45 4.87
N PHE A 59 -4.04 2.85 3.86
CA PHE A 59 -3.06 3.91 4.02
C PHE A 59 -3.71 5.26 4.31
N GLU A 60 -4.85 5.58 3.67
CA GLU A 60 -5.61 6.79 3.98
C GLU A 60 -6.04 6.84 5.44
N VAL A 61 -6.49 5.70 6.00
CA VAL A 61 -6.82 5.60 7.42
C VAL A 61 -5.58 5.77 8.28
N LEU A 62 -4.48 5.07 7.95
CA LEU A 62 -3.23 5.15 8.70
C LEU A 62 -2.68 6.58 8.80
N VAL A 63 -2.81 7.37 7.74
CA VAL A 63 -2.32 8.76 7.75
C VAL A 63 -3.34 9.75 8.28
N GLY A 64 -4.56 9.33 8.65
CA GLY A 64 -5.63 10.20 9.14
C GLY A 64 -6.23 11.09 8.05
N LYS A 65 -6.35 10.58 6.82
CA LYS A 65 -7.17 11.18 5.75
C LYS A 65 -8.62 10.66 5.80
N ARG A 66 -8.80 9.46 6.34
CA ARG A 66 -10.07 8.74 6.45
C ARG A 66 -10.19 8.18 7.86
N GLU A 67 -11.39 8.21 8.43
CA GLU A 67 -11.66 7.58 9.72
C GLU A 67 -11.85 6.06 9.54
N TRP A 68 -11.61 5.28 10.59
CA TRP A 68 -11.73 3.83 10.53
C TRP A 68 -13.16 3.37 10.24
N GLU A 69 -14.15 4.12 10.73
CA GLU A 69 -15.57 3.89 10.51
C GLU A 69 -15.98 4.01 9.04
N ASP A 70 -15.20 4.76 8.24
CA ASP A 70 -15.42 4.98 6.80
C ASP A 70 -14.52 4.10 5.93
N TYR A 71 -14.04 2.98 6.48
CA TYR A 71 -13.21 2.02 5.76
C TYR A 71 -13.91 1.52 4.49
N LEU A 72 -13.18 1.54 3.37
CA LEU A 72 -13.63 0.98 2.11
C LEU A 72 -12.74 -0.18 1.70
N PHE A 73 -13.36 -1.17 1.08
CA PHE A 73 -12.63 -2.22 0.40
C PHE A 73 -11.93 -1.66 -0.83
N ASP A 74 -10.73 -2.14 -1.12
CA ASP A 74 -9.97 -1.70 -2.28
C ASP A 74 -10.47 -2.41 -3.55
N GLU A 75 -11.01 -1.63 -4.48
CA GLU A 75 -11.64 -2.10 -5.71
C GLU A 75 -11.01 -1.37 -6.91
N ILE A 76 -10.79 -2.11 -8.00
CA ILE A 76 -10.44 -1.51 -9.30
C ILE A 76 -11.71 -1.50 -10.12
N ASP A 77 -12.32 -0.34 -10.23
CA ASP A 77 -13.50 -0.14 -11.07
C ASP A 77 -13.08 0.14 -12.52
N ASP A 78 -13.73 -0.54 -13.46
CA ASP A 78 -13.62 -0.26 -14.89
C ASP A 78 -14.35 1.06 -15.20
N ILE A 79 -13.68 2.20 -15.05
CA ILE A 79 -14.10 3.48 -15.64
C ILE A 79 -13.30 3.74 -16.90
#